data_AF-A0A1T5E710-F1
#
_entry.id   AF-A0A1T5E710-F1
#
_cell.length_a   1.000
_cell.length_b   1.000
_cell.length_c   1.000
_cell.angle_alpha   90.00
_cell.angle_beta   90.00
_cell.angle_gamma   90.00
#
_symmetry.space_group_name_H-M   'P 1'
#
loop_
_entity.id
_entity.type
_entity.pdbx_description
1 polymer ?
#
loop_
_entity_poly.entity_id
_entity_poly.type
_entity_poly.pdbx_seq_one_letter_code
_entity_poly.pdbx_strand_id
1 'polypeptide(L)'
;MGNLQTAEAIEMNSIEVTEGVDVTEQGQSVNPLEHEKQELQKETERLEQEKIELENLRLQLQLEERGFGFAKEFVEKFSLTKTPIEKVDALAELINEVKLDMGFKPKEVAKQDDYTAHKQNGDAKGMIASKFEKIFK
;
A
#
# COMPACT_ATOMS: atom_id res chain seq x y z
N MET A 1 -0.87 -28.58 -57.62
CA MET A 1 -0.37 -27.21 -57.76
C MET A 1 0.38 -26.87 -56.47
N GLY A 2 1.72 -26.70 -56.55
CA GLY A 2 2.63 -26.20 -55.48
C GLY A 2 2.81 -27.13 -54.28
N ASN A 3 3.87 -27.94 -54.09
CA ASN A 3 5.31 -27.69 -54.06
C ASN A 3 5.76 -26.59 -53.09
N LEU A 4 6.47 -26.99 -52.02
CA LEU A 4 7.80 -26.53 -51.53
C LEU A 4 7.86 -26.80 -50.00
N GLN A 5 8.58 -27.85 -49.55
CA GLN A 5 9.99 -27.80 -49.10
C GLN A 5 10.11 -27.27 -47.65
N THR A 6 10.86 -27.83 -46.69
CA THR A 6 11.82 -28.93 -46.61
C THR A 6 12.05 -29.22 -45.11
N ALA A 7 12.52 -30.43 -44.84
CA ALA A 7 13.10 -31.00 -43.63
C ALA A 7 13.83 -30.05 -42.67
N GLU A 8 13.76 -30.36 -41.37
CA GLU A 8 14.94 -30.85 -40.64
C GLU A 8 14.52 -31.50 -39.32
N ALA A 9 14.93 -32.75 -39.16
CA ALA A 9 14.83 -33.54 -37.94
C ALA A 9 16.14 -33.36 -37.16
N ILE A 10 16.05 -33.09 -35.86
CA ILE A 10 17.11 -33.39 -34.90
C ILE A 10 16.44 -33.99 -33.66
N GLU A 11 16.27 -35.31 -33.70
CA GLU A 11 16.23 -36.15 -32.50
C GLU A 11 17.69 -36.31 -32.03
N MET A 12 18.02 -35.83 -30.83
CA MET A 12 19.24 -36.26 -30.14
C MET A 12 18.89 -36.95 -28.83
N ASN A 13 18.72 -38.25 -29.00
CA ASN A 13 19.12 -39.38 -28.18
C ASN A 13 19.74 -39.08 -26.80
N SER A 14 19.10 -39.69 -25.81
CA SER A 14 19.56 -40.03 -24.46
C SER A 14 21.01 -40.55 -24.40
N ILE A 15 21.78 -40.02 -23.44
CA ILE A 15 23.05 -40.61 -22.97
C ILE A 15 22.89 -40.84 -21.46
N GLU A 16 22.61 -42.09 -21.09
CA GLU A 16 22.84 -42.63 -19.74
C GLU A 16 24.25 -43.27 -19.73
N VAL A 17 25.11 -42.87 -18.78
CA VAL A 17 26.30 -43.65 -18.41
C VAL A 17 26.47 -43.61 -16.89
N THR A 18 25.90 -44.65 -16.26
CA THR A 18 26.38 -45.47 -15.14
C THR A 18 26.82 -44.83 -13.81
N GLU A 19 26.11 -45.24 -12.76
CA GLU A 19 26.45 -45.15 -11.33
C GLU A 19 27.75 -45.90 -10.95
N GLY A 20 28.49 -45.31 -10.01
CA GLY A 20 29.03 -46.04 -8.85
C GLY A 20 30.55 -46.13 -8.71
N VAL A 21 31.17 -45.28 -7.87
CA VAL A 21 32.14 -45.66 -6.82
C VAL A 21 32.13 -44.59 -5.70
N ASP A 22 31.89 -45.05 -4.48
CA ASP A 22 31.90 -44.34 -3.19
C ASP A 22 33.33 -44.07 -2.69
N VAL A 23 33.65 -42.82 -2.30
CA VAL A 23 34.77 -42.45 -1.41
C VAL A 23 34.38 -41.22 -0.56
N THR A 24 33.85 -41.48 0.63
CA THR A 24 34.30 -40.95 1.94
C THR A 24 34.58 -39.44 2.12
N GLU A 25 33.80 -38.86 3.06
CA GLU A 25 34.17 -37.86 4.07
C GLU A 25 34.74 -36.47 3.71
N GLN A 26 33.99 -35.47 4.20
CA GLN A 26 34.45 -34.16 4.72
C GLN A 26 34.92 -33.10 3.72
N GLY A 27 34.00 -32.17 3.44
CA GLY A 27 34.34 -30.85 2.91
C GLY A 27 33.14 -30.19 2.27
N GLN A 28 32.29 -29.53 3.08
CA GLN A 28 31.47 -28.43 2.57
C GLN A 28 32.41 -27.32 2.09
N SER A 29 33.01 -27.48 0.91
CA SER A 29 33.55 -26.34 0.18
C SER A 29 32.34 -25.65 -0.41
N VAL A 30 31.70 -24.80 0.40
CA VAL A 30 30.76 -23.85 -0.17
C VAL A 30 31.60 -23.00 -1.10
N ASN A 31 31.34 -23.11 -2.40
CA ASN A 31 32.17 -22.52 -3.43
C ASN A 31 32.15 -21.00 -3.18
N PRO A 32 33.28 -20.36 -2.80
CA PRO A 32 33.29 -18.99 -2.29
C PRO A 32 32.69 -17.98 -3.29
N LEU A 33 32.80 -18.28 -4.59
CA LEU A 33 32.15 -17.54 -5.68
C LEU A 33 30.62 -17.58 -5.64
N GLU A 34 30.00 -18.68 -5.19
CA GLU A 34 28.54 -18.77 -5.08
C GLU A 34 28.01 -17.98 -3.88
N HIS A 35 28.77 -17.96 -2.78
CA HIS A 35 28.45 -17.11 -1.63
C HIS A 35 28.56 -15.63 -1.97
N GLU A 36 29.65 -15.21 -2.60
CA GLU A 36 29.85 -13.81 -3.01
C GLU A 36 28.76 -13.35 -3.99
N LYS A 37 28.36 -14.21 -4.93
CA LYS A 37 27.25 -13.93 -5.85
C LYS A 37 25.90 -13.79 -5.13
N GLN A 38 25.61 -14.64 -4.14
CA GLN A 38 24.38 -14.52 -3.34
C GLN A 38 24.37 -13.26 -2.48
N GLU A 39 25.51 -12.87 -1.92
CA GLU A 39 25.64 -11.63 -1.14
C GLU A 39 25.45 -10.41 -2.04
N LEU A 40 26.11 -10.37 -3.21
CA LEU A 40 25.89 -9.33 -4.22
C LEU A 40 24.43 -9.24 -4.65
N GLN A 41 23.76 -10.38 -4.86
CA GLN A 41 22.37 -10.41 -5.28
C GLN A 41 21.44 -9.84 -4.20
N LYS A 42 21.65 -10.21 -2.93
CA LYS A 42 20.93 -9.63 -1.78
C LYS A 42 21.19 -8.13 -1.62
N GLU A 43 22.44 -7.70 -1.80
CA GLU A 43 22.82 -6.29 -1.76
C GLU A 43 22.12 -5.51 -2.87
N THR A 44 22.05 -6.06 -4.09
CA THR A 44 21.35 -5.42 -5.22
C THR A 44 19.85 -5.31 -4.98
N GLU A 45 19.21 -6.37 -4.48
CA GLU A 45 17.78 -6.34 -4.16
C GLU A 45 17.48 -5.30 -3.06
N ARG A 46 18.33 -5.21 -2.05
CA ARG A 46 18.20 -4.20 -1.00
C ARG A 46 18.36 -2.78 -1.54
N LEU A 47 19.38 -2.53 -2.36
CA LEU A 47 19.60 -1.20 -2.95
C LEU A 47 18.46 -0.79 -3.89
N GLU A 48 17.88 -1.75 -4.60
CA GLU A 48 16.71 -1.49 -5.46
C GLU A 48 15.47 -1.13 -4.63
N GLN A 49 15.24 -1.81 -3.51
CA GLN A 49 14.18 -1.46 -2.56
C GLN A 49 14.40 -0.06 -1.95
N GLU A 50 15.61 0.25 -1.48
CA GLU A 50 15.96 1.56 -0.94
C GLU A 50 15.73 2.67 -1.98
N LYS A 51 16.06 2.41 -3.25
CA LYS A 51 15.82 3.36 -4.33
C LYS A 51 14.33 3.64 -4.54
N ILE A 52 13.50 2.59 -4.58
CA ILE A 52 12.03 2.72 -4.73
C ILE A 52 11.46 3.51 -3.56
N GLU A 53 11.91 3.23 -2.33
CA GLU A 53 11.47 3.96 -1.14
C GLU A 53 11.83 5.45 -1.20
N LEU A 54 13.07 5.77 -1.61
CA LEU A 54 13.51 7.16 -1.79
C LEU A 54 12.70 7.90 -2.87
N GLU A 55 12.37 7.23 -3.98
CA GLU A 55 11.54 7.81 -5.03
C GLU A 55 10.12 8.09 -4.52
N ASN A 56 9.54 7.18 -3.75
CA ASN A 56 8.24 7.36 -3.12
C ASN A 56 8.25 8.52 -2.10
N LEU A 57 9.30 8.62 -1.28
CA LEU A 57 9.44 9.71 -0.31
C LEU A 57 9.58 11.07 -1.03
N ARG A 58 10.37 11.11 -2.10
CA ARG A 58 10.53 12.31 -2.93
C ARG A 58 9.21 12.73 -3.56
N LEU A 59 8.44 11.78 -4.07
CA LEU A 59 7.12 12.05 -4.63
C LEU A 59 6.18 12.62 -3.56
N GLN A 60 6.13 12.00 -2.38
CA GLN A 60 5.34 12.48 -1.25
C GLN A 60 5.70 13.93 -0.89
N LEU A 61 6.98 14.24 -0.74
CA LEU A 61 7.43 15.60 -0.39
C LEU A 61 6.97 16.62 -1.44
N GLN A 62 7.12 16.30 -2.74
CA GLN A 62 6.69 17.19 -3.82
C GLN A 62 5.18 17.40 -3.88
N LEU A 63 4.39 16.42 -3.47
CA LEU A 63 2.94 16.53 -3.38
C LEU A 63 2.55 17.39 -2.17
N GLU A 64 3.18 17.18 -1.02
CA GLU A 64 2.95 17.98 0.20
C GLU A 64 3.34 19.45 -0.02
N GLU A 65 4.50 19.74 -0.61
CA GLU A 65 4.97 21.10 -0.92
C GLU A 65 3.99 21.87 -1.82
N ARG A 66 3.27 21.17 -2.70
CA ARG A 66 2.27 21.76 -3.59
C ARG A 66 0.85 21.76 -3.01
N GLY A 67 0.66 21.26 -1.78
CA GLY A 67 -0.65 21.17 -1.13
C GLY A 67 -1.53 20.04 -1.63
N PHE A 68 -0.97 19.06 -2.36
CA PHE A 68 -1.65 17.88 -2.89
C PHE A 68 -1.31 16.60 -2.11
N GLY A 69 -0.95 16.71 -0.83
CA GLY A 69 -0.59 15.55 0.00
C GLY A 69 -1.69 14.47 0.02
N PHE A 70 -2.96 14.89 0.01
CA PHE A 70 -4.13 14.01 -0.09
C PHE A 70 -4.19 13.20 -1.40
N ALA A 71 -3.46 13.59 -2.44
CA ALA A 71 -3.48 12.91 -3.73
C ALA A 71 -2.39 11.82 -3.86
N LYS A 72 -1.60 11.53 -2.81
CA LYS A 72 -0.50 10.57 -2.87
C LYS A 72 -0.94 9.20 -3.38
N GLU A 73 -1.97 8.62 -2.75
CA GLU A 73 -2.48 7.32 -3.17
C GLU A 73 -3.02 7.34 -4.60
N PHE A 74 -3.65 8.45 -5.00
CA PHE A 74 -4.12 8.60 -6.37
C PHE A 74 -2.95 8.55 -7.36
N VAL A 75 -1.86 9.28 -7.11
CA VAL A 75 -0.70 9.28 -8.02
C VAL A 75 -0.01 7.92 -8.10
N GLU A 76 0.14 7.23 -6.96
CA GLU A 76 0.71 5.87 -6.92
C GLU A 76 -0.17 4.85 -7.67
N LYS A 77 -1.50 4.95 -7.49
CA LYS A 77 -2.47 4.07 -8.15
C LYS A 77 -2.68 4.45 -9.62
N PHE A 78 -2.39 5.67 -10.05
CA PHE A 78 -2.71 6.13 -11.40
C PHE A 78 -1.67 5.63 -12.41
N SER A 79 -1.89 4.44 -12.96
CA SER A 79 -1.10 3.91 -14.07
C SER A 79 -1.83 4.05 -15.41
N LEU A 80 -1.06 4.30 -16.47
CA LEU A 80 -1.55 4.29 -17.85
C LEU A 80 -2.15 2.94 -18.24
N THR A 81 -1.65 1.84 -17.65
CA THR A 81 -2.07 0.46 -17.92
C THR A 81 -3.40 0.07 -17.29
N LYS A 82 -3.94 0.88 -16.36
CA LYS A 82 -5.24 0.62 -15.74
C LYS A 82 -6.39 0.81 -16.71
N THR A 83 -7.44 0.02 -16.50
CA THR A 83 -8.70 0.13 -17.23
C THR A 83 -9.38 1.48 -16.92
N PRO A 84 -10.26 1.97 -17.81
CA PRO A 84 -11.00 3.21 -17.56
C PRO A 84 -11.80 3.19 -16.24
N ILE A 85 -12.36 2.03 -15.87
CA ILE A 85 -13.16 1.87 -14.64
C ILE A 85 -12.29 2.08 -13.41
N GLU A 86 -11.13 1.43 -13.33
CA GLU A 86 -10.20 1.58 -12.21
C GLU A 86 -9.68 3.02 -12.06
N LYS A 87 -9.57 3.76 -13.17
CA LYS A 87 -9.20 5.19 -13.14
C LYS A 87 -10.32 6.06 -12.56
N VAL A 88 -11.58 5.74 -12.89
CA VAL A 88 -12.75 6.43 -12.34
C VAL A 88 -12.87 6.15 -10.84
N ASP A 89 -12.65 4.91 -10.41
CA ASP A 89 -12.71 4.54 -8.99
C ASP A 89 -11.63 5.26 -8.17
N ALA A 90 -10.39 5.30 -8.66
CA ALA A 90 -9.32 6.07 -8.03
C ALA A 90 -9.65 7.57 -7.92
N LEU A 91 -10.30 8.13 -8.95
CA LEU A 91 -10.75 9.53 -8.93
C LEU A 91 -11.87 9.76 -7.90
N ALA A 92 -12.78 8.79 -7.75
CA ALA A 92 -13.87 8.86 -6.78
C ALA A 92 -13.35 8.80 -5.34
N GLU A 93 -12.35 7.94 -5.07
CA GLU A 93 -11.63 7.90 -3.78
C GLU A 93 -11.04 9.26 -3.43
N LEU A 94 -10.29 9.86 -4.37
CA LEU A 94 -9.69 11.19 -4.20
C LEU A 94 -10.73 12.27 -3.86
N ILE A 95 -11.85 12.29 -4.59
CA ILE A 95 -12.92 13.26 -4.34
C ILE A 95 -13.55 13.07 -2.96
N ASN A 96 -13.70 11.83 -2.50
CA ASN A 96 -14.25 11.55 -1.19
C ASN A 96 -13.31 11.98 -0.06
N GLU A 97 -12.00 11.77 -0.21
CA GLU A 97 -11.01 12.27 0.75
C GLU A 97 -11.03 13.81 0.83
N VAL A 98 -11.05 14.49 -0.31
CA VAL A 98 -11.20 15.96 -0.35
C VAL A 98 -12.49 16.41 0.33
N LYS A 99 -13.60 15.70 0.13
CA LYS A 99 -14.88 16.02 0.79
C LYS A 99 -14.84 15.76 2.29
N LEU A 100 -14.09 14.78 2.77
CA LEU A 100 -13.94 14.51 4.20
C LEU A 100 -13.05 15.57 4.86
N ASP A 101 -11.98 15.99 4.18
CA ASP A 101 -11.05 17.00 4.70
C ASP A 101 -11.66 18.41 4.68
N MET A 102 -12.36 18.77 3.59
CA MET A 102 -13.15 20.00 3.50
C MET A 102 -14.52 19.89 4.19
N GLY A 103 -14.91 18.67 4.59
CA GLY A 103 -16.19 18.40 5.22
C GLY A 103 -16.28 19.13 6.54
N PHE A 104 -17.40 19.81 6.77
CA PHE A 104 -17.68 20.50 8.02
C PHE A 104 -17.51 19.53 9.20
N LYS A 105 -16.41 19.64 9.93
CA LYS A 105 -16.28 19.06 11.27
C LYS A 105 -17.15 19.93 12.18
N PRO A 106 -18.30 19.46 12.68
CA PRO A 106 -19.02 20.22 13.68
C PRO A 106 -18.05 20.49 14.80
N LYS A 107 -17.78 21.78 15.08
CA LYS A 107 -17.09 22.17 16.30
C LYS A 107 -17.91 21.53 17.43
N GLU A 108 -17.36 20.51 18.06
CA GLU A 108 -17.63 20.29 19.47
C GLU A 108 -17.43 21.66 20.11
N VAL A 109 -18.54 22.34 20.43
CA VAL A 109 -18.97 22.76 21.76
C VAL A 109 -20.15 23.73 21.55
N ALA A 110 -21.29 23.23 21.06
CA ALA A 110 -22.52 23.80 21.59
C ALA A 110 -22.56 23.28 23.02
N LYS A 111 -22.07 24.07 23.98
CA LYS A 111 -22.11 23.73 25.41
C LYS A 111 -23.49 23.16 25.66
N GLN A 112 -23.54 21.86 25.94
CA GLN A 112 -24.81 21.19 26.11
C GLN A 112 -25.50 21.89 27.26
N ASP A 113 -26.60 22.59 26.97
CA ASP A 113 -27.37 23.33 27.96
C ASP A 113 -27.62 22.41 29.17
N ASP A 114 -27.44 22.90 30.39
CA ASP A 114 -27.47 22.08 31.61
C ASP A 114 -28.75 21.23 31.68
N TYR A 115 -29.87 21.80 31.21
CA TYR A 115 -31.13 21.06 31.06
C TYR A 115 -31.03 19.82 30.17
N THR A 116 -30.33 19.93 29.04
CA THR A 116 -30.11 18.83 28.08
C THR A 116 -29.18 17.77 28.68
N ALA A 117 -28.19 18.16 29.48
CA ALA A 117 -27.34 17.24 30.23
C ALA A 117 -28.14 16.46 31.28
N HIS A 118 -28.96 17.13 32.11
CA HIS A 118 -29.82 16.46 33.07
C HIS A 118 -30.88 15.56 32.41
N LYS A 119 -31.42 15.96 31.25
CA LYS A 119 -32.37 15.15 30.48
C LYS A 119 -31.75 13.84 29.98
N GLN A 120 -30.51 13.86 29.50
CA GLN A 120 -29.83 12.65 29.05
C GLN A 120 -29.48 11.71 30.22
N ASN A 121 -29.18 12.27 31.38
CA ASN A 121 -28.85 11.52 32.59
C ASN A 121 -30.08 11.05 33.39
N GLY A 122 -31.30 11.34 32.92
CA GLY A 122 -32.54 10.98 33.62
C GLY A 122 -32.76 11.71 34.95
N ASP A 123 -32.05 12.80 35.18
CA ASP A 123 -32.10 13.57 36.43
C ASP A 123 -33.23 14.61 36.39
N ALA A 124 -34.43 14.17 36.80
CA ALA A 124 -35.61 15.03 36.85
C ALA A 124 -35.43 16.24 37.80
N LYS A 125 -34.65 16.12 38.87
CA LYS A 125 -34.42 17.21 39.83
C LYS A 125 -33.53 18.29 39.20
N GLY A 126 -32.44 17.88 38.57
CA GLY A 126 -31.55 18.79 37.84
C GLY A 126 -32.22 19.46 36.65
N MET A 127 -33.12 18.76 35.96
CA MET A 127 -33.95 19.36 34.88
C MET A 127 -34.84 20.50 35.40
N ILE A 128 -35.47 20.32 36.56
CA ILE A 128 -36.34 21.33 37.16
C ILE A 128 -35.52 22.52 37.65
N ALA A 129 -34.41 22.27 38.35
CA ALA A 129 -33.51 23.32 38.82
C ALA A 129 -32.98 24.18 37.67
N SER A 130 -32.52 23.56 36.58
CA SER A 130 -32.03 24.25 35.39
C SER A 130 -33.11 25.11 34.70
N LYS A 131 -34.38 24.70 34.75
CA LYS A 131 -35.49 25.50 34.24
C LYS A 131 -35.78 26.71 35.12
N PHE A 132 -35.73 26.55 36.45
CA PHE A 132 -35.98 27.65 37.37
C PHE A 132 -34.82 28.65 37.40
N GLU A 133 -33.58 28.20 37.28
CA GLU A 133 -32.42 29.08 37.22
C GLU A 133 -32.47 30.02 36.01
N LYS A 134 -33.07 29.60 34.89
CA LYS A 134 -33.31 30.45 33.71
C LYS A 134 -34.44 31.47 33.89
N ILE A 135 -35.35 31.24 34.82
CA ILE A 135 -36.51 32.13 35.08
C ILE A 135 -36.15 33.18 36.14
N PHE A 136 -35.29 32.82 37.09
CA PHE A 136 -34.97 33.64 38.27
C PHE A 136 -33.57 34.27 38.27
N LYS A 137 -32.81 34.14 37.17
CA LYS A 137 -31.61 34.95 36.90
C LYS A 137 -31.94 36.22 36.13
#